data_AF-A0A847FCG9-F1
#
_entry.id   AF-A0A847FCG9-F1
#
_cell.length_a   1.000
_cell.length_b   1.000
_cell.length_c   1.000
_cell.angle_alpha   90.00
_cell.angle_beta   90.00
_cell.angle_gamma   90.00
#
_symmetry.space_group_name_H-M   'P 1'
#
loop_
_entity.id
_entity.type
_entity.pdbx_description
1 polymer ?
#
loop_
_entity_poly.entity_id
_entity_poly.type
_entity_poly.pdbx_seq_one_letter_code
_entity_poly.pdbx_strand_id
1 'polypeptide(L)'
;MEAELNESIINQFLHRALEEDRVNDDVTTLLVIPDELNMDAIILAQEKGVLAGLDICSQAFKMVDKTLDITLYFQDGDVVNPGEAVIRIRGKAQGILRAERTALNVLGWMSGIASLAARFAERVKGTSAVICDTRKTKPTLRIFEKYAVKAGGGYNHRMNLADGVLIKDNHLNA
;
A
#
# COMPACT_ATOMS: atom_id res chain seq x y z
N MET A 1 -17.77 12.05 -6.67
CA MET A 1 -17.67 10.58 -6.60
C MET A 1 -16.28 10.28 -6.09
N GLU A 2 -16.11 9.91 -4.82
CA GLU A 2 -14.78 9.50 -4.32
C GLU A 2 -14.33 8.32 -5.18
N ALA A 3 -13.15 8.42 -5.78
CA ALA A 3 -12.58 7.29 -6.50
C ALA A 3 -12.12 6.27 -5.45
N GLU A 4 -12.99 5.33 -5.14
CA GLU A 4 -12.69 4.23 -4.22
C GLU A 4 -11.74 3.24 -4.88
N LEU A 5 -10.76 2.76 -4.09
CA LEU A 5 -9.91 1.65 -4.48
C LEU A 5 -10.81 0.44 -4.73
N ASN A 6 -10.84 -0.07 -5.95
CA ASN A 6 -11.60 -1.27 -6.30
C ASN A 6 -10.69 -2.40 -6.76
N GLU A 7 -11.23 -3.61 -6.74
CA GLU A 7 -10.49 -4.84 -7.03
C GLU A 7 -9.82 -4.82 -8.43
N SER A 8 -10.49 -4.28 -9.45
CA SER A 8 -9.95 -4.19 -10.80
C SER A 8 -8.69 -3.32 -10.87
N ILE A 9 -8.70 -2.17 -10.19
CA ILE A 9 -7.55 -1.26 -10.12
C ILE A 9 -6.40 -1.91 -9.37
N ILE A 10 -6.69 -2.56 -8.23
CA ILE A 10 -5.68 -3.26 -7.43
C ILE A 10 -5.04 -4.38 -8.24
N ASN A 11 -5.84 -5.24 -8.88
CA ASN A 11 -5.36 -6.36 -9.67
C ASN A 11 -4.49 -5.90 -10.84
N GLN A 12 -4.87 -4.85 -11.56
CA GLN A 12 -4.06 -4.30 -12.66
C GLN A 12 -2.71 -3.76 -12.17
N PHE A 13 -2.71 -3.06 -11.03
CA PHE A 13 -1.48 -2.55 -10.43
C PHE A 13 -0.56 -3.68 -9.98
N LEU A 14 -1.09 -4.64 -9.21
CA LEU A 14 -0.32 -5.76 -8.68
C LEU A 14 0.18 -6.67 -9.78
N HIS A 15 -0.60 -6.92 -10.83
CA HIS A 15 -0.15 -7.69 -11.99
C HIS A 15 1.12 -7.09 -12.59
N ARG A 16 1.11 -5.77 -12.85
CA ARG A 16 2.29 -5.07 -13.39
C ARG A 16 3.46 -5.08 -12.41
N ALA A 17 3.21 -4.90 -11.12
CA ALA A 17 4.25 -4.88 -10.10
C ALA A 17 4.91 -6.26 -9.91
N LEU A 18 4.15 -7.34 -10.01
CA LEU A 18 4.64 -8.72 -9.94
C LEU A 18 5.36 -9.13 -11.24
N GLU A 19 4.88 -8.66 -12.40
CA GLU A 19 5.57 -8.85 -13.68
C GLU A 19 6.91 -8.11 -13.73
N GLU A 20 6.98 -6.90 -13.17
CA GLU A 20 8.23 -6.11 -13.06
C GLU A 20 9.32 -6.90 -12.33
N ASP A 21 8.97 -7.56 -11.23
CA ASP A 21 9.90 -8.39 -10.44
C ASP A 21 10.07 -9.81 -11.00
N ARG A 22 9.40 -10.11 -12.12
CA ARG A 22 9.37 -11.43 -12.79
C ARG A 22 9.17 -12.56 -11.79
N VAL A 23 8.20 -12.41 -10.89
CA VAL A 23 8.05 -13.34 -9.77
C VAL A 23 7.90 -14.80 -10.21
N ASN A 24 7.38 -15.09 -11.40
CA ASN A 24 7.29 -16.45 -11.98
C ASN A 24 8.63 -17.09 -12.36
N ASP A 25 9.66 -16.27 -12.54
CA ASP A 25 10.98 -16.68 -12.99
C ASP A 25 12.04 -16.47 -11.90
N ASP A 26 11.67 -16.44 -10.62
CA ASP A 26 12.62 -16.31 -9.51
C ASP A 26 13.55 -17.52 -9.44
N VAL A 27 14.65 -17.43 -10.19
CA VAL A 27 15.63 -18.50 -10.34
C VAL A 27 16.23 -18.92 -9.01
N THR A 28 16.37 -18.01 -8.04
CA THR A 28 16.98 -18.33 -6.76
C THR A 28 16.03 -19.20 -5.96
N THR A 29 14.80 -18.73 -5.75
CA THR A 29 13.79 -19.47 -4.99
C THR A 29 13.49 -20.83 -5.62
N LEU A 30 13.34 -20.89 -6.94
CA LEU A 30 13.07 -22.14 -7.66
C LEU A 30 14.21 -23.16 -7.58
N LEU A 31 15.46 -22.71 -7.44
CA LEU A 31 16.62 -23.61 -7.34
C LEU A 31 16.89 -24.09 -5.90
N VAL A 32 16.66 -23.24 -4.90
CA VAL A 32 17.12 -23.51 -3.52
C VAL A 32 16.01 -23.91 -2.56
N ILE A 33 14.74 -23.65 -2.89
CA ILE A 33 13.60 -23.93 -2.01
C ILE A 33 12.81 -25.12 -2.57
N PRO A 34 12.69 -26.24 -1.83
CA PRO A 34 11.85 -27.37 -2.25
C PRO A 34 10.38 -26.97 -2.42
N ASP A 35 9.72 -27.51 -3.44
CA ASP A 35 8.31 -27.19 -3.74
C ASP A 35 7.36 -27.64 -2.63
N GLU A 36 7.71 -28.69 -1.88
CA GLU A 36 6.92 -29.24 -0.77
C GLU A 36 7.09 -28.44 0.53
N LEU A 37 8.09 -27.57 0.61
CA LEU A 37 8.41 -26.85 1.85
C LEU A 37 7.29 -25.87 2.20
N ASN A 38 6.74 -26.03 3.39
CA ASN A 38 5.85 -25.04 3.99
C ASN A 38 6.62 -24.12 4.93
N MET A 39 6.20 -22.86 4.99
CA MET A 39 6.77 -21.83 5.84
C MET A 39 5.65 -21.09 6.59
N ASP A 40 5.98 -20.62 7.80
CA ASP A 40 5.17 -19.71 8.60
C ASP A 40 5.98 -18.41 8.75
N ALA A 41 5.55 -17.36 8.04
CA ALA A 41 6.23 -16.08 7.95
C ALA A 41 5.42 -14.98 8.65
N ILE A 42 6.12 -14.00 9.19
CA ILE A 42 5.53 -12.84 9.87
C ILE A 42 6.15 -11.57 9.30
N ILE A 43 5.29 -10.63 8.89
CA ILE A 43 5.70 -9.26 8.57
C ILE A 43 5.65 -8.45 9.87
N LEU A 44 6.82 -8.00 10.31
CA LEU A 44 6.99 -7.16 11.49
C LEU A 44 7.12 -5.70 11.09
N ALA A 45 6.48 -4.81 11.83
CA ALA A 45 6.79 -3.38 11.74
C ALA A 45 8.19 -3.12 12.28
N GLN A 46 9.04 -2.45 11.49
CA GLN A 46 10.40 -2.08 11.90
C GLN A 46 10.46 -0.67 12.51
N GLU A 47 9.44 0.15 12.26
CA GLU A 47 9.35 1.53 12.70
C GLU A 47 7.95 1.83 13.23
N LYS A 48 7.84 2.86 14.07
CA LYS A 48 6.54 3.38 14.49
C LYS A 48 5.88 4.12 13.32
N GLY A 49 4.63 3.81 13.02
CA GLY A 49 3.90 4.42 11.91
C GLY A 49 2.40 4.19 11.92
N VAL A 50 1.75 4.57 10.84
CA VAL A 50 0.35 4.26 10.52
C VAL A 50 0.33 3.34 9.31
N LEU A 51 -0.42 2.24 9.42
CA LEU A 51 -0.54 1.23 8.38
C LEU A 51 -1.46 1.70 7.26
N ALA A 52 -1.08 1.43 6.02
CA ALA A 52 -1.95 1.53 4.85
C ALA A 52 -1.52 0.54 3.77
N GLY A 53 -2.51 -0.06 3.09
CA GLY A 53 -2.31 -1.03 2.02
C GLY A 53 -2.20 -2.48 2.50
N LEU A 54 -2.71 -2.83 3.69
CA LEU A 54 -2.67 -4.20 4.21
C LEU A 54 -3.38 -5.20 3.29
N ASP A 55 -4.58 -4.85 2.82
CA ASP A 55 -5.34 -5.71 1.91
C ASP A 55 -4.63 -5.88 0.56
N ILE A 56 -3.98 -4.83 0.07
CA ILE A 56 -3.25 -4.85 -1.19
C ILE A 56 -1.98 -5.70 -1.07
N CYS A 57 -1.29 -5.59 0.07
CA CYS A 57 -0.16 -6.45 0.43
C CYS A 57 -0.58 -7.92 0.46
N SER A 58 -1.68 -8.25 1.13
CA SER A 58 -2.26 -9.60 1.17
C SER A 58 -2.63 -10.12 -0.23
N GLN A 59 -3.24 -9.28 -1.06
CA GLN A 59 -3.58 -9.62 -2.45
C GLN A 59 -2.33 -9.92 -3.28
N ALA A 60 -1.21 -9.23 -3.08
CA ALA A 60 0.04 -9.51 -3.79
C ALA A 60 0.52 -10.95 -3.52
N PHE A 61 0.49 -11.41 -2.27
CA PHE A 61 0.79 -12.80 -1.92
C PHE A 61 -0.20 -13.77 -2.57
N LYS A 62 -1.51 -13.50 -2.48
CA LYS A 62 -2.56 -14.35 -3.05
C LYS A 62 -2.53 -14.44 -4.58
N MET A 63 -2.03 -13.42 -5.27
CA MET A 63 -1.86 -13.44 -6.72
C MET A 63 -0.73 -14.38 -7.15
N VAL A 64 0.31 -14.54 -6.34
CA VAL A 64 1.40 -15.49 -6.59
C VAL A 64 0.98 -16.90 -6.18
N ASP A 65 0.37 -17.06 -5.01
CA ASP A 65 -0.12 -18.36 -4.53
C ASP A 65 -1.45 -18.20 -3.76
N LYS A 66 -2.53 -18.68 -4.40
CA LYS A 66 -3.89 -18.61 -3.86
C LYS A 66 -4.08 -19.47 -2.60
N THR A 67 -3.22 -20.45 -2.38
CA THR A 67 -3.31 -21.42 -1.28
C THR A 67 -2.78 -20.89 0.05
N LEU A 68 -2.05 -19.77 0.04
CA LEU A 68 -1.49 -19.17 1.26
C LEU A 68 -2.58 -18.77 2.25
N ASP A 69 -2.45 -19.14 3.52
CA ASP A 69 -3.28 -18.66 4.62
C ASP A 69 -2.70 -17.35 5.15
N ILE A 70 -3.47 -16.26 5.13
CA ILE A 70 -3.01 -14.92 5.50
C ILE A 70 -3.91 -14.36 6.59
N THR A 71 -3.31 -13.99 7.72
CA THR A 71 -3.98 -13.33 8.84
C THR A 71 -3.45 -11.91 8.98
N LEU A 72 -4.34 -10.93 8.90
CA LEU A 72 -4.05 -9.52 9.23
C LEU A 72 -4.34 -9.30 10.72
N TYR A 73 -3.40 -8.71 11.45
CA TYR A 73 -3.58 -8.39 12.88
C TYR A 73 -4.06 -6.96 13.12
N PHE A 74 -4.02 -6.13 12.08
CA PHE A 74 -4.35 -4.70 12.11
C PHE A 74 -5.23 -4.34 10.90
N GLN A 75 -5.76 -3.13 10.91
CA GLN A 75 -6.49 -2.51 9.81
C GLN A 75 -5.75 -1.27 9.32
N ASP A 76 -6.03 -0.85 8.08
CA ASP A 76 -5.48 0.39 7.54
C ASP A 76 -5.97 1.59 8.36
N GLY A 77 -5.04 2.46 8.74
CA GLY A 77 -5.24 3.57 9.66
C GLY A 77 -4.82 3.26 11.11
N ASP A 78 -4.57 2.00 11.46
CA ASP A 78 -4.05 1.65 12.79
C ASP A 78 -2.60 2.15 12.96
N VAL A 79 -2.28 2.54 14.19
CA VAL A 79 -0.92 2.87 14.61
C VAL A 79 -0.20 1.58 15.00
N VAL A 80 1.03 1.42 14.49
CA VAL A 80 1.90 0.29 14.79
C VAL A 80 3.23 0.76 15.39
N ASN A 81 3.84 -0.08 16.22
CA ASN A 81 5.12 0.11 16.88
C ASN A 81 6.14 -0.94 16.41
N PRO A 82 7.45 -0.65 16.53
CA PRO A 82 8.49 -1.60 16.16
C PRO A 82 8.34 -2.95 16.88
N GLY A 83 8.46 -4.04 16.14
CA GLY A 83 8.35 -5.41 16.64
C GLY A 83 6.92 -5.98 16.63
N GLU A 84 5.89 -5.17 16.35
CA GLU A 84 4.53 -5.69 16.25
C GLU A 84 4.35 -6.49 14.95
N ALA A 85 3.71 -7.66 15.09
CA ALA A 85 3.36 -8.52 13.96
C ALA A 85 2.13 -7.98 13.25
N VAL A 86 2.29 -7.60 11.99
CA VAL A 86 1.24 -6.94 11.21
C VAL A 86 0.46 -7.95 10.38
N ILE A 87 1.19 -8.87 9.73
CA ILE A 87 0.62 -9.92 8.88
C ILE A 87 1.33 -11.23 9.21
N ARG A 88 0.56 -12.32 9.30
CA ARG A 88 1.09 -13.70 9.30
C ARG A 88 0.69 -14.42 8.03
N ILE A 89 1.62 -15.16 7.44
CA ILE A 89 1.47 -15.83 6.16
C ILE A 89 1.94 -17.28 6.31
N ARG A 90 1.08 -18.24 5.97
CA ARG A 90 1.41 -19.68 6.03
C ARG A 90 1.13 -20.35 4.69
N GLY A 91 1.99 -21.28 4.30
CA GLY A 91 1.81 -22.09 3.10
C GLY A 91 3.13 -22.37 2.41
N LYS A 92 3.11 -22.54 1.08
CA LYS A 92 4.28 -22.88 0.29
C LYS A 92 5.35 -21.80 0.40
N ALA A 93 6.56 -22.20 0.79
CA ALA A 93 7.68 -21.29 1.00
C ALA A 93 8.03 -20.51 -0.27
N GLN A 94 7.99 -21.16 -1.44
CA GLN A 94 8.23 -20.50 -2.73
C GLN A 94 7.22 -19.38 -2.99
N GLY A 95 5.92 -19.63 -2.77
CA GLY A 95 4.87 -18.63 -2.99
C GLY A 95 5.05 -17.39 -2.12
N ILE A 96 5.46 -17.59 -0.86
CA ILE A 96 5.73 -16.49 0.07
C ILE A 96 6.95 -15.68 -0.37
N LEU A 97 8.09 -16.34 -0.61
CA LEU A 97 9.36 -15.67 -0.92
C LEU A 97 9.29 -14.88 -2.24
N ARG A 98 8.64 -15.45 -3.26
CA ARG A 98 8.51 -14.83 -4.58
C ARG A 98 7.65 -13.56 -4.57
N ALA A 99 6.67 -13.47 -3.67
CA ALA A 99 5.80 -12.30 -3.54
C ALA A 99 6.34 -11.23 -2.58
N GLU A 100 7.31 -11.58 -1.73
CA GLU A 100 7.73 -10.80 -0.56
C GLU A 100 8.08 -9.35 -0.93
N ARG A 101 8.97 -9.16 -1.91
CA ARG A 101 9.52 -7.83 -2.20
C ARG A 101 8.45 -6.89 -2.73
N THR A 102 7.65 -7.32 -3.69
CA THR A 102 6.52 -6.54 -4.21
C THR A 102 5.53 -6.20 -3.10
N ALA A 103 5.15 -7.19 -2.27
CA ALA A 103 4.17 -6.99 -1.20
C ALA A 103 4.66 -6.00 -0.13
N LEU A 104 5.94 -6.11 0.29
CA LEU A 104 6.56 -5.20 1.26
C LEU A 104 6.76 -3.79 0.69
N ASN A 105 7.13 -3.67 -0.59
CA ASN A 105 7.27 -2.38 -1.25
C ASN A 105 5.94 -1.61 -1.26
N VAL A 106 4.82 -2.31 -1.53
CA VAL A 106 3.48 -1.70 -1.48
C VAL A 106 3.14 -1.25 -0.07
N LEU A 107 3.23 -2.15 0.91
CA LEU A 107 2.87 -1.86 2.30
C LEU A 107 3.71 -0.71 2.88
N GLY A 108 5.03 -0.75 2.67
CA GLY A 108 5.95 0.28 3.16
C GLY A 108 5.72 1.64 2.51
N TRP A 109 5.52 1.67 1.19
CA TRP A 109 5.24 2.92 0.46
C TRP A 109 3.95 3.59 0.92
N MET A 110 2.86 2.82 1.00
CA MET A 110 1.56 3.35 1.41
C MET A 110 1.56 3.74 2.89
N SER A 111 2.09 2.89 3.77
CA SER A 111 2.24 3.20 5.20
C SER A 111 3.13 4.42 5.44
N GLY A 112 4.16 4.64 4.61
CA GLY A 112 4.98 5.85 4.68
C GLY A 112 4.18 7.13 4.41
N ILE A 113 3.28 7.09 3.43
CA ILE A 113 2.37 8.22 3.14
C ILE A 113 1.38 8.43 4.29
N ALA A 114 0.74 7.36 4.76
CA ALA A 114 -0.22 7.42 5.87
C ALA A 114 0.44 7.96 7.15
N SER A 115 1.63 7.47 7.47
CA SER A 115 2.42 7.94 8.61
C SER A 115 2.75 9.43 8.51
N LEU A 116 3.11 9.92 7.31
CA LEU A 116 3.40 11.33 7.10
C LEU A 116 2.14 12.19 7.23
N ALA A 117 1.02 11.75 6.65
CA ALA A 117 -0.27 12.43 6.79
C ALA A 117 -0.69 12.54 8.25
N ALA A 118 -0.59 11.44 9.02
CA ALA A 118 -0.94 11.40 10.43
C ALA A 118 -0.07 12.36 11.27
N ARG A 119 1.23 12.45 10.96
CA ARG A 119 2.13 13.42 11.61
C ARG A 119 1.73 14.87 11.37
N PHE A 120 1.23 15.21 10.18
CA PHE A 120 0.72 16.56 9.91
C PHE A 120 -0.66 16.79 10.52
N ALA A 121 -1.55 15.79 10.48
CA ALA A 121 -2.88 15.87 11.05
C ALA A 121 -2.82 16.10 12.57
N GLU A 122 -1.94 15.40 13.27
CA GLU A 122 -1.75 15.60 14.72
C GLU A 122 -1.26 17.00 15.05
N ARG A 123 -0.45 17.65 14.18
CA ARG A 123 0.05 19.02 14.42
C ARG A 123 -1.02 20.11 14.32
N VAL A 124 -2.12 19.84 13.62
CA VAL A 124 -3.24 20.80 13.48
C VAL A 124 -4.42 20.47 14.39
N LYS A 125 -4.28 19.46 15.24
CA LYS A 125 -5.29 19.07 16.22
C LYS A 125 -5.58 20.21 17.20
N GLY A 126 -6.86 20.42 17.47
CA GLY A 126 -7.33 21.56 18.27
C GLY A 126 -7.56 22.84 17.45
N THR A 127 -7.30 22.82 16.15
CA THR A 127 -7.69 23.90 15.22
C THR A 127 -8.84 23.44 14.31
N SER A 128 -9.35 24.34 13.47
CA SER A 128 -10.30 24.00 12.40
C SER A 128 -9.61 23.61 11.07
N ALA A 129 -8.27 23.55 11.04
CA ALA A 129 -7.53 23.22 9.84
C ALA A 129 -7.52 21.71 9.60
N VAL A 130 -7.53 21.34 8.32
CA VAL A 130 -7.37 19.95 7.85
C VAL A 130 -6.17 19.84 6.93
N ILE A 131 -5.54 18.67 6.92
CA ILE A 131 -4.42 18.39 6.02
C ILE A 131 -4.98 17.78 4.74
N CYS A 132 -4.80 18.49 3.62
CA CYS A 132 -5.22 18.03 2.30
C CYS A 132 -4.04 17.60 1.44
N ASP A 133 -4.25 16.56 0.64
CA ASP A 133 -3.33 16.17 -0.43
C ASP A 133 -3.41 17.08 -1.67
N THR A 134 -2.72 16.69 -2.75
CA THR A 134 -2.78 17.39 -4.03
C THR A 134 -2.79 16.42 -5.21
N ARG A 135 -2.61 16.93 -6.44
CA ARG A 135 -2.34 16.13 -7.64
C ARG A 135 -0.84 15.95 -7.95
N LYS A 136 0.04 16.39 -7.04
CA LYS A 136 1.49 16.15 -7.10
C LYS A 136 1.79 14.73 -6.60
N THR A 137 1.30 13.76 -7.36
CA THR A 137 1.35 12.33 -7.04
C THR A 137 2.24 11.62 -8.05
N LYS A 138 2.70 10.42 -7.72
CA LYS A 138 3.34 9.55 -8.71
C LYS A 138 2.34 9.28 -9.85
N PRO A 139 2.77 9.38 -11.13
CA PRO A 139 1.95 8.98 -12.26
C PRO A 139 1.42 7.55 -12.08
N THR A 140 0.21 7.28 -12.57
CA THR A 140 -0.56 6.01 -12.43
C THR A 140 -0.91 5.55 -11.01
N LEU A 141 -0.23 6.06 -9.99
CA LEU A 141 -0.35 5.61 -8.60
C LEU A 141 -1.21 6.51 -7.71
N ARG A 142 -1.76 7.60 -8.26
CA ARG A 142 -2.50 8.63 -7.51
C ARG A 142 -3.56 8.04 -6.56
N ILE A 143 -4.34 7.07 -7.02
CA ILE A 143 -5.46 6.53 -6.23
C ILE A 143 -4.97 5.86 -4.94
N PHE A 144 -3.85 5.15 -5.00
CA PHE A 144 -3.20 4.51 -3.85
C PHE A 144 -2.61 5.56 -2.90
N GLU A 145 -1.94 6.59 -3.43
CA GLU A 145 -1.37 7.66 -2.60
C GLU A 145 -2.46 8.44 -1.87
N LYS A 146 -3.58 8.74 -2.54
CA LYS A 146 -4.75 9.41 -1.95
C LYS A 146 -5.44 8.53 -0.90
N TYR A 147 -5.58 7.24 -1.16
CA TYR A 147 -6.09 6.29 -0.19
C TYR A 147 -5.23 6.28 1.08
N ALA A 148 -3.90 6.21 0.92
CA ALA A 148 -2.97 6.23 2.04
C ALA A 148 -3.03 7.55 2.84
N VAL A 149 -3.21 8.70 2.17
CA VAL A 149 -3.44 9.97 2.90
C VAL A 149 -4.69 9.89 3.76
N LYS A 150 -5.80 9.35 3.24
CA LYS A 150 -7.05 9.19 3.99
C LYS A 150 -6.88 8.24 5.18
N ALA A 151 -6.17 7.11 4.99
CA ALA A 151 -5.83 6.18 6.08
C ALA A 151 -5.02 6.87 7.19
N GLY A 152 -4.13 7.79 6.83
CA GLY A 152 -3.38 8.63 7.79
C GLY A 152 -4.17 9.79 8.41
N GLY A 153 -5.49 9.87 8.23
CA GLY A 153 -6.33 10.94 8.76
C GLY A 153 -6.25 12.27 7.99
N GLY A 154 -5.67 12.26 6.79
CA GLY A 154 -5.72 13.39 5.86
C GLY A 154 -6.99 13.41 5.01
N TYR A 155 -7.15 14.48 4.23
CA TYR A 155 -8.29 14.72 3.36
C TYR A 155 -7.86 14.76 1.90
N ASN A 156 -8.74 14.25 1.03
CA ASN A 156 -8.51 14.29 -0.41
C ASN A 156 -9.02 15.61 -1.00
N HIS A 157 -8.12 16.35 -1.65
CA HIS A 157 -8.51 17.36 -2.62
C HIS A 157 -8.99 16.67 -3.92
N ARG A 158 -9.37 17.45 -4.94
CA ARG A 158 -9.73 16.97 -6.29
C ARG A 158 -8.79 15.88 -6.83
N MET A 159 -9.34 14.80 -7.37
CA MET A 159 -8.61 13.63 -7.85
C MET A 159 -8.05 13.85 -9.27
N ASN A 160 -8.78 14.58 -10.11
CA ASN A 160 -8.42 14.87 -11.49
C ASN A 160 -8.75 16.34 -11.86
N LEU A 161 -8.64 16.70 -13.15
CA LEU A 161 -8.96 18.05 -13.63
C LEU A 161 -10.48 18.31 -13.71
N ALA A 162 -11.27 17.25 -13.92
CA ALA A 162 -12.71 17.32 -14.10
C ALA A 162 -13.49 17.45 -12.79
N ASP A 163 -12.93 17.01 -11.66
CA ASP A 163 -13.61 17.04 -10.36
C ASP A 163 -13.83 18.45 -9.79
N GLY A 164 -13.18 19.48 -10.34
CA GLY A 164 -13.38 20.84 -9.86
C GLY A 164 -12.50 21.88 -10.56
N VAL A 165 -13.03 23.10 -10.65
CA VAL A 165 -12.32 24.25 -11.19
C VAL A 165 -11.31 24.76 -10.16
N LEU A 166 -10.06 24.94 -10.60
CA LEU A 166 -9.02 25.58 -9.79
C LEU A 166 -8.23 26.49 -10.71
N ILE A 167 -8.59 27.77 -10.71
CA ILE A 167 -7.91 28.82 -11.45
C ILE A 167 -6.56 29.07 -10.76
N LYS A 168 -5.51 29.15 -11.56
CA LYS A 168 -4.14 29.45 -11.14
C LYS A 168 -3.60 30.61 -11.96
N ASP A 169 -2.50 31.17 -11.52
CA ASP A 169 -1.65 32.14 -12.26
C ASP A 169 -1.61 31.89 -13.78
N ASN A 170 -1.27 30.68 -14.22
CA ASN A 170 -1.19 30.36 -15.66
C ASN A 170 -2.49 30.54 -16.43
N HIS A 171 -3.65 30.43 -15.77
CA HIS A 171 -4.95 30.63 -16.41
C HIS A 171 -5.36 32.11 -16.45
N LEU A 172 -4.86 32.92 -15.52
CA LEU A 172 -5.11 34.36 -15.49
C LEU A 172 -4.23 35.11 -16.50
N ASN A 173 -3.06 34.54 -16.82
CA ASN A 173 -2.09 35.13 -17.73
C ASN A 173 -2.25 34.68 -19.20
N ALA A 174 -3.18 33.76 -19.50
CA ALA A 174 -3.45 33.24 -20.84
C ALA A 174 -4.46 34.14 -21.58
#